data_AF-A0A7V2ADD4-F1
#
_entry.id   AF-A0A7V2ADD4-F1
#
_cell.length_a   1.000
_cell.length_b   1.000
_cell.length_c   1.000
_cell.angle_alpha   90.00
_cell.angle_beta   90.00
_cell.angle_gamma   90.00
#
_symmetry.space_group_name_H-M   'P 1'
#
loop_
_entity.id
_entity.type
_entity.pdbx_description
1 polymer ?
#
loop_
_entity_poly.entity_id
_entity_poly.type
_entity_poly.pdbx_seq_one_letter_code
_entity_poly.pdbx_strand_id
1 'polypeptide(L)'
;MSQRKKTAKNRPIRRWIWRLILLALLAFLLIQLWFFVQIWHLRDNNPETTAFMRERLELLRGIRPDIRAQQIYVPYDSISPAARRAVVASEDDRFMDHWGIDVVGLRKAMERNIEAGEIVAGGST
;
A
#
# COMPACT_ATOMS: atom_id res chain seq x y z
N MET A 1 -22.63 -57.74 -36.28
CA MET A 1 -21.88 -56.59 -36.84
C MET A 1 -21.92 -55.43 -35.84
N SER A 2 -20.76 -54.89 -35.49
CA SER A 2 -20.51 -54.02 -34.33
C SER A 2 -21.02 -52.58 -34.50
N GLN A 3 -21.84 -52.09 -33.57
CA GLN A 3 -22.22 -50.68 -33.44
C GLN A 3 -21.20 -49.98 -32.52
N ARG A 4 -20.36 -49.13 -33.09
CA ARG A 4 -19.37 -48.30 -32.37
C ARG A 4 -20.07 -47.34 -31.39
N LYS A 5 -19.75 -47.44 -30.10
CA LYS A 5 -20.08 -46.40 -29.10
C LYS A 5 -19.38 -45.10 -29.49
N LYS A 6 -20.15 -44.07 -29.87
CA LYS A 6 -19.65 -42.71 -30.10
C LYS A 6 -19.33 -42.08 -28.74
N THR A 7 -18.05 -41.90 -28.45
CA THR A 7 -17.57 -41.19 -27.26
C THR A 7 -18.08 -39.76 -27.26
N ALA A 8 -18.80 -39.36 -26.21
CA ALA A 8 -19.33 -38.01 -26.04
C ALA A 8 -18.19 -36.98 -26.14
N LYS A 9 -18.30 -36.11 -27.14
CA LYS A 9 -17.30 -35.11 -27.49
C LYS A 9 -17.43 -33.95 -26.50
N ASN A 10 -16.78 -34.06 -25.33
CA ASN A 10 -16.73 -33.04 -24.26
C ASN A 10 -15.96 -31.75 -24.64
N ARG A 11 -16.18 -31.23 -25.86
CA ARG A 11 -15.59 -29.98 -26.36
C ARG A 11 -16.28 -28.68 -25.94
N PRO A 12 -17.54 -28.61 -25.45
CA PRO A 12 -18.12 -27.32 -25.09
C PRO A 12 -17.57 -26.80 -23.76
N ILE A 13 -17.41 -27.66 -22.75
CA ILE A 13 -16.93 -27.28 -21.40
C ILE A 13 -15.53 -26.67 -21.44
N ARG A 14 -14.58 -27.28 -22.17
CA ARG A 14 -13.23 -26.73 -22.32
C ARG A 14 -13.24 -25.31 -22.91
N ARG A 15 -14.09 -25.02 -23.89
CA ARG A 15 -14.20 -23.67 -24.50
C ARG A 15 -14.75 -22.64 -23.51
N TRP A 16 -15.72 -23.01 -22.68
CA TRP A 16 -16.25 -22.14 -21.63
C TRP A 16 -15.22 -21.88 -20.53
N ILE A 17 -14.46 -22.90 -20.13
CA ILE A 17 -13.35 -22.75 -19.17
C ILE A 17 -12.30 -21.76 -19.73
N TRP A 18 -11.88 -21.91 -20.98
CA TRP A 18 -10.92 -20.96 -21.59
C TRP A 18 -11.47 -19.53 -21.70
N ARG A 19 -12.77 -19.37 -22.00
CA ARG A 19 -13.40 -18.04 -22.00
C ARG A 19 -13.41 -17.41 -20.61
N LEU A 20 -13.72 -18.18 -19.57
CA LEU A 20 -13.70 -17.70 -18.19
C LEU A 20 -12.29 -17.30 -17.76
N ILE A 21 -11.27 -18.09 -18.12
CA ILE A 21 -9.87 -17.75 -17.85
C ILE A 21 -9.47 -16.45 -18.57
N LEU A 22 -9.82 -16.30 -19.85
CA LEU A 22 -9.53 -15.08 -20.60
C LEU A 22 -10.24 -13.85 -20.02
N LEU A 23 -11.50 -14.00 -19.58
CA LEU A 23 -12.23 -12.93 -18.91
C LEU A 23 -11.60 -12.56 -17.56
N ALA A 24 -11.17 -13.55 -16.77
CA ALA A 24 -10.49 -13.31 -15.51
C ALA A 24 -9.14 -12.61 -15.72
N LEU A 25 -8.37 -13.02 -16.74
CA LEU A 25 -7.11 -12.36 -17.12
C LEU A 25 -7.35 -10.93 -17.60
N LEU A 26 -8.38 -10.71 -18.43
CA LEU A 26 -8.74 -9.36 -18.87
C LEU A 26 -9.15 -8.49 -17.69
N ALA A 27 -9.99 -9.01 -16.78
CA ALA A 27 -10.38 -8.28 -15.58
C ALA A 27 -9.17 -7.94 -14.69
N PHE A 28 -8.24 -8.90 -14.51
CA PHE A 28 -7.00 -8.66 -13.79
C PHE A 28 -6.16 -7.55 -14.44
N LEU A 29 -5.98 -7.59 -15.77
CA LEU A 29 -5.24 -6.55 -16.49
C LEU A 29 -5.90 -5.18 -16.39
N LEU A 30 -7.23 -5.12 -16.48
CA LEU A 30 -7.99 -3.87 -16.32
C LEU A 30 -7.84 -3.30 -14.91
N ILE A 31 -7.87 -4.15 -13.88
CA ILE A 31 -7.64 -3.73 -12.48
C ILE A 31 -6.21 -3.17 -12.32
N GLN A 32 -5.20 -3.86 -12.86
CA GLN A 32 -3.81 -3.39 -12.81
C GLN A 32 -3.65 -2.05 -13.55
N LEU A 33 -4.26 -1.91 -14.72
CA LEU A 33 -4.25 -0.66 -15.47
C LEU A 33 -4.95 0.47 -14.70
N TRP A 34 -6.07 0.17 -14.05
CA TRP A 34 -6.78 1.14 -13.21
C TRP A 34 -5.88 1.63 -12.06
N PHE A 35 -5.22 0.73 -11.32
CA PHE A 35 -4.25 1.12 -10.28
C PHE A 35 -3.08 1.92 -10.85
N PHE A 36 -2.54 1.50 -12.00
CA PHE A 36 -1.43 2.21 -12.64
C PHE A 36 -1.80 3.65 -13.00
N VAL A 37 -2.99 3.88 -13.56
CA VAL A 37 -3.49 5.22 -13.88
C VAL A 37 -3.66 6.05 -12.60
N GLN A 38 -4.17 5.47 -11.52
CA GLN A 38 -4.28 6.16 -10.23
C GLN A 38 -2.90 6.57 -9.69
N ILE A 39 -1.92 5.67 -9.70
CA ILE A 39 -0.55 5.94 -9.24
C ILE A 39 0.13 7.00 -10.10
N TRP A 40 -0.03 6.93 -11.43
CA TRP A 40 0.50 7.96 -12.32
C TRP A 40 -0.14 9.31 -12.00
N HIS A 41 -1.46 9.38 -11.84
CA HIS A 41 -2.11 10.64 -11.47
C HIS A 41 -1.53 11.26 -10.19
N LEU A 42 -1.22 10.43 -9.18
CA LEU A 42 -0.61 10.86 -7.91
C LEU A 42 0.83 11.36 -8.03
N ARG A 43 1.54 11.05 -9.13
CA ARG A 43 2.90 11.58 -9.37
C ARG A 43 2.89 13.10 -9.49
N ASP A 44 1.89 13.62 -10.20
CA ASP A 44 1.81 15.04 -10.57
C ASP A 44 0.73 15.78 -9.77
N ASN A 45 -0.19 15.05 -9.14
CA ASN A 45 -1.32 15.62 -8.40
C ASN A 45 -1.33 15.07 -6.98
N ASN A 46 -1.11 15.94 -6.02
CA ASN A 46 -1.10 15.51 -4.63
C ASN A 46 -2.53 15.21 -4.15
N PRO A 47 -2.76 14.12 -3.39
CA PRO A 47 -4.09 13.75 -2.92
C PRO A 47 -4.62 14.74 -1.88
N GLU A 48 -5.90 15.12 -1.94
CA GLU A 48 -6.48 16.04 -0.94
C GLU A 48 -6.59 15.41 0.46
N THR A 49 -6.68 14.08 0.54
CA THR A 49 -6.77 13.36 1.81
C THR A 49 -6.27 11.93 1.68
N THR A 50 -5.65 11.41 2.74
CA THR A 50 -5.19 10.02 2.83
C THR A 50 -6.15 9.17 3.66
N ALA A 51 -6.06 7.84 3.54
CA ALA A 51 -6.84 6.93 4.36
C ALA A 51 -6.60 7.18 5.86
N PHE A 52 -5.33 7.39 6.25
CA PHE A 52 -4.94 7.71 7.61
C PHE A 52 -5.54 9.03 8.11
N MET A 53 -5.53 10.08 7.27
CA MET A 53 -6.15 11.35 7.64
C MET A 53 -7.66 11.23 7.86
N ARG A 54 -8.36 10.44 7.02
CA ARG A 54 -9.80 10.20 7.17
C ARG A 54 -10.12 9.46 8.45
N GLU A 55 -9.39 8.37 8.71
CA GLU A 55 -9.54 7.58 9.94
C GLU A 55 -9.30 8.45 11.18
N ARG A 56 -8.19 9.21 11.19
CA ARG A 56 -7.87 10.07 12.33
C ARG A 56 -8.90 11.19 12.52
N LEU A 57 -9.39 11.76 11.43
CA LEU A 57 -10.43 12.79 11.47
C LEU A 57 -11.76 12.24 12.01
N GLU A 58 -12.14 11.03 11.62
CA GLU A 58 -13.33 10.34 12.12
C GLU A 58 -13.26 10.13 13.64
N LEU A 59 -12.12 9.63 14.14
CA LEU A 59 -11.88 9.49 15.58
C LEU A 59 -11.98 10.83 16.31
N LEU A 60 -11.40 11.90 15.75
CA LEU A 60 -11.43 13.22 16.37
C LEU A 60 -12.82 13.87 16.34
N ARG A 61 -13.64 13.58 15.34
CA ARG A 61 -15.03 14.07 15.25
C ARG A 61 -15.94 13.53 16.35
N GLY A 62 -15.62 12.35 16.89
CA GLY A 62 -16.28 11.83 18.10
C GLY A 62 -16.10 12.73 19.33
N ILE A 63 -15.03 13.55 19.36
CA ILE A 63 -14.71 14.46 20.45
C ILE A 63 -15.08 15.91 20.09
N ARG A 64 -14.74 16.34 18.87
CA ARG A 64 -15.02 17.69 18.34
C ARG A 64 -15.67 17.60 16.96
N PRO A 65 -17.01 17.68 16.86
CA PRO A 65 -17.72 17.45 15.61
C PRO A 65 -17.37 18.42 14.47
N ASP A 66 -16.90 19.61 14.80
CA ASP A 66 -16.57 20.69 13.88
C ASP A 66 -15.14 20.64 13.32
N ILE A 67 -14.32 19.68 13.78
CA ILE A 67 -12.93 19.55 13.32
C ILE A 67 -12.84 19.22 11.83
N ARG A 68 -11.91 19.91 11.16
CA ARG A 68 -11.59 19.72 9.75
C ARG A 68 -10.10 19.41 9.60
N ALA A 69 -9.77 18.47 8.72
CA ALA A 69 -8.39 18.26 8.31
C ALA A 69 -7.92 19.50 7.54
N GLN A 70 -6.74 20.02 7.89
CA GLN A 70 -6.07 21.08 7.16
C GLN A 70 -4.79 20.51 6.59
N GLN A 71 -4.61 20.65 5.28
CA GLN A 71 -3.44 20.17 4.56
C GLN A 71 -3.03 21.22 3.53
N ILE A 72 -1.75 21.58 3.56
CA ILE A 72 -1.17 22.56 2.63
C ILE A 72 0.10 21.94 2.05
N TYR A 73 0.13 21.82 0.73
CA TYR A 73 1.31 21.38 0.01
C TYR A 73 2.29 22.54 -0.14
N VAL A 74 3.52 22.33 0.34
CA VAL A 74 4.62 23.29 0.21
C VAL A 74 5.78 22.64 -0.52
N PRO A 75 6.44 23.34 -1.46
CA PRO A 75 7.64 22.84 -2.12
C PRO A 75 8.72 22.52 -1.09
N TYR A 76 9.50 21.47 -1.35
CA TYR A 76 10.54 20.99 -0.44
C TYR A 76 11.60 22.07 -0.09
N ASP A 77 11.92 22.92 -1.07
CA ASP A 77 12.89 24.02 -0.91
C ASP A 77 12.32 25.22 -0.12
N SER A 78 11.00 25.29 0.04
CA SER A 78 10.34 26.29 0.90
C SER A 78 10.36 25.90 2.38
N ILE A 79 10.78 24.67 2.72
CA ILE A 79 10.86 24.19 4.09
C ILE A 79 12.24 24.54 4.67
N SER A 80 12.26 25.22 5.82
CA SER A 80 13.50 25.58 6.51
C SER A 80 14.40 24.34 6.73
N PRO A 81 15.71 24.41 6.43
CA PRO A 81 16.64 23.31 6.70
C PRO A 81 16.68 22.86 8.16
N ALA A 82 16.40 23.77 9.10
CA ALA A 82 16.30 23.42 10.52
C ALA A 82 15.07 22.55 10.82
N ALA A 83 13.92 22.87 10.23
CA ALA A 83 12.69 22.10 10.39
C ALA A 83 12.84 20.68 9.79
N ARG A 84 13.45 20.58 8.60
CA ARG A 84 13.74 19.27 7.98
C ARG A 84 14.61 18.39 8.88
N ARG A 85 15.69 18.95 9.44
CA ARG A 85 16.58 18.23 10.36
C ARG A 85 15.92 17.85 11.68
N ALA A 86 15.06 18.71 12.21
CA ALA A 86 14.34 18.43 13.44
C ALA A 86 13.41 17.22 13.31
N VAL A 87 12.64 17.14 12.21
CA VAL A 87 11.75 16.01 11.93
C VAL A 87 12.53 14.70 11.74
N VAL A 88 13.60 14.74 10.93
CA VAL A 88 14.48 13.57 10.75
C VAL A 88 15.03 13.11 12.09
N ALA A 89 15.59 14.02 12.90
CA ALA A 89 16.14 13.65 14.21
C ALA A 89 15.10 13.13 15.22
N SER A 90 13.82 13.52 15.10
CA SER A 90 12.77 13.08 16.03
C SER A 90 12.07 11.78 15.62
N GLU A 91 11.91 11.53 14.31
CA GLU A 91 11.16 10.38 13.79
C GLU A 91 12.08 9.25 13.31
N ASP A 92 13.10 9.58 12.52
CA ASP A 92 14.01 8.61 11.89
C ASP A 92 15.42 9.22 11.75
N ASP A 93 16.22 9.08 12.81
CA ASP A 93 17.57 9.62 12.89
C ASP A 93 18.52 9.03 11.82
N ARG A 94 18.11 7.93 11.18
CA ARG A 94 18.86 7.18 10.18
C ARG A 94 18.19 7.17 8.80
N PHE A 95 17.21 8.04 8.58
CA PHE A 95 16.50 8.19 7.32
C PHE A 95 17.43 8.32 6.11
N MET A 96 18.55 9.05 6.27
CA MET A 96 19.53 9.28 5.19
C MET A 96 20.47 8.09 4.95
N ASP A 97 20.55 7.17 5.90
CA ASP A 97 21.48 6.05 5.88
C ASP A 97 20.88 4.79 5.22
N HIS A 98 19.58 4.80 4.89
CA HIS A 98 18.90 3.65 4.29
C HIS A 98 17.96 4.00 3.13
N TRP A 99 17.82 3.07 2.18
CA TRP A 99 16.94 3.21 1.02
C TRP A 99 15.47 2.84 1.30
N GLY A 100 14.97 3.26 2.47
CA GLY A 100 13.58 3.06 2.90
C GLY A 100 13.31 1.81 3.75
N ILE A 101 14.35 1.04 4.11
CA ILE A 101 14.24 -0.03 5.11
C ILE A 101 15.47 0.06 6.02
N ASP A 102 15.25 0.40 7.31
CA ASP A 102 16.32 0.36 8.30
C ASP A 102 16.56 -1.09 8.76
N VAL A 103 17.42 -1.80 8.04
CA VAL A 103 17.81 -3.18 8.38
C VAL A 103 18.46 -3.26 9.77
N VAL A 104 19.20 -2.22 10.17
CA VAL A 104 19.89 -2.20 11.48
C VAL A 104 18.89 -1.89 12.60
N GLY A 105 17.95 -0.99 12.38
CA GLY A 105 16.84 -0.71 13.29
C GLY A 105 15.95 -1.93 13.48
N LEU A 106 15.61 -2.61 12.38
CA LEU A 106 14.87 -3.86 12.40
C LEU A 106 15.61 -4.95 13.19
N ARG A 107 16.93 -5.10 12.96
CA ARG A 107 17.74 -6.07 13.72
C ARG A 107 17.76 -5.75 15.21
N LYS A 108 17.96 -4.49 15.60
CA LYS A 108 17.95 -4.06 17.00
C LYS A 108 16.57 -4.26 17.64
N ALA A 109 15.50 -3.94 16.91
CA ALA A 109 14.14 -4.15 17.37
C ALA A 109 13.86 -5.65 17.58
N MET A 110 14.30 -6.49 16.64
CA MET A 110 14.21 -7.94 16.74
C MET A 110 15.00 -8.48 17.93
N GLU A 111 16.25 -8.04 18.14
CA GLU A 111 17.08 -8.41 19.30
C GLU A 111 16.37 -8.05 20.62
N ARG A 112 15.84 -6.82 20.73
CA ARG A 112 15.08 -6.39 21.91
C ARG A 112 13.81 -7.21 22.13
N ASN A 113 13.09 -7.55 21.07
CA ASN A 113 11.88 -8.37 21.17
C ASN A 113 12.21 -9.81 21.57
N ILE A 114 13.34 -10.34 21.11
CA ILE A 114 13.84 -11.66 21.52
C ILE A 114 14.26 -11.64 22.99
N GLU A 115 14.99 -10.60 23.42
CA GLU A 115 15.39 -10.44 24.83
C GLU A 115 14.20 -10.24 25.77
N ALA A 116 13.19 -9.47 25.34
CA ALA A 116 11.98 -9.21 26.11
C ALA A 116 10.98 -10.38 26.09
N GLY A 117 11.08 -11.28 25.10
CA GLY A 117 10.11 -12.35 24.87
C GLY A 117 8.74 -11.88 24.36
N GLU A 118 8.58 -10.58 24.09
CA GLU A 118 7.38 -9.95 23.56
C GLU A 118 7.74 -8.82 22.59
N ILE A 119 6.77 -8.35 21.79
CA ILE A 119 7.01 -7.23 20.86
C ILE A 119 7.01 -5.92 21.65
N VAL A 120 8.20 -5.42 21.96
CA VAL A 120 8.44 -4.16 22.70
C VAL A 120 8.96 -3.04 21.80
N ALA A 121 9.57 -3.37 20.66
CA ALA A 121 10.15 -2.43 19.72
C ALA A 121 9.72 -2.74 18.28
N GLY A 122 9.29 -1.71 17.56
CA GLY A 122 9.06 -1.76 16.12
C GLY A 122 10.32 -1.38 15.32
N GLY A 123 10.35 -1.76 14.05
CA GLY A 123 11.36 -1.33 13.07
C GLY A 123 10.79 -0.33 12.07
N SER A 124 9.90 0.56 12.51
CA SER A 124 9.34 1.60 11.65
C SER A 124 10.40 2.66 11.38
N THR A 125 10.55 3.01 10.11
CA THR A 125 11.20 4.22 9.58
C THR A 125 10.12 5.19 9.14
#